data_AF-A0A0L8H3R2-F1
#
_entry.id   AF-A0A0L8H3R2-F1
#
_cell.length_a   1.000
_cell.length_b   1.000
_cell.length_c   1.000
_cell.angle_alpha   90.00
_cell.angle_beta   90.00
_cell.angle_gamma   90.00
#
_symmetry.space_group_name_H-M   'P 1'
#
loop_
_entity.id
_entity.type
_entity.pdbx_description
1 polymer ?
#
loop_
_entity_poly.entity_id
_entity_poly.type
_entity_poly.pdbx_seq_one_letter_code
_entity_poly.pdbx_strand_id
1 'polypeptide(L)'
;MYIYSIAFFPLLVLYAVTNNIVTAECNGCYYDGQCFCNNQKGIYIGKNECKELECKKNKLSTIETYCKVNSGNCLSAGETWMGAVNNLCVTEYCDIQNNQPILGIRSEQVCNPTIIALKLRRFTRKKLVTC
;
A
#
# COMPACT_ATOMS: atom_id res chain seq x y z
N MET A 1 -16.52 50.30 29.59
CA MET A 1 -15.94 48.97 29.86
C MET A 1 -16.39 48.00 28.77
N TYR A 2 -15.75 48.02 27.60
CA TYR A 2 -16.05 47.12 26.47
C TYR A 2 -14.79 46.98 25.61
N ILE A 3 -13.89 46.08 26.00
CA ILE A 3 -12.74 45.68 25.17
C ILE A 3 -12.52 44.18 25.37
N TYR A 4 -13.46 43.33 24.93
CA TYR A 4 -13.28 41.87 24.94
C TYR A 4 -13.99 41.14 23.78
N SER A 5 -14.24 41.81 22.65
CA SER A 5 -14.97 41.20 21.52
C SER A 5 -14.25 41.18 20.18
N ILE A 6 -12.97 41.56 20.09
CA ILE A 6 -12.27 41.65 18.78
C ILE A 6 -11.19 40.56 18.61
N ALA A 7 -10.80 39.84 19.67
CA ALA A 7 -9.70 38.88 19.58
C ALA A 7 -10.09 37.44 19.17
N PHE A 8 -11.40 37.12 19.07
CA PHE A 8 -11.84 35.73 18.84
C PHE A 8 -12.20 35.40 17.38
N PHE A 9 -12.37 36.41 16.53
CA PHE A 9 -12.78 36.22 15.14
C PHE A 9 -11.67 35.80 14.14
N PRO A 10 -10.38 36.20 14.28
CA PRO A 10 -9.38 35.83 13.27
C PRO A 10 -8.90 34.38 13.38
N LEU A 11 -9.09 33.71 14.52
CA LEU A 11 -8.70 32.30 14.72
C LEU A 11 -9.63 31.31 14.00
N LEU A 12 -10.91 31.64 13.86
CA LEU A 12 -11.88 30.81 13.12
C LEU A 12 -11.66 30.85 11.61
N VAL A 13 -11.19 31.99 11.08
CA VAL A 13 -10.89 32.13 9.64
C VAL A 13 -9.64 31.33 9.26
N LEU A 14 -8.63 31.26 10.12
CA LEU A 14 -7.46 30.41 9.90
C LEU A 14 -7.80 28.91 9.90
N TYR A 15 -8.72 28.46 10.76
CA TYR A 15 -9.15 27.06 10.79
C TYR A 15 -9.95 26.63 9.54
N ALA A 16 -10.70 27.55 8.94
CA ALA A 16 -11.47 27.28 7.72
C ALA A 16 -10.58 27.21 6.46
N VAL A 17 -9.45 27.92 6.46
CA VAL A 17 -8.54 27.98 5.30
C VAL A 17 -7.57 26.79 5.27
N THR A 18 -7.19 26.20 6.41
CA THR A 18 -6.28 25.04 6.42
C THR A 18 -6.93 23.72 6.00
N ASN A 19 -8.26 23.61 6.03
CA ASN A 19 -8.97 22.40 5.58
C ASN A 19 -9.27 22.39 4.07
N ASN A 20 -9.03 23.50 3.37
CA ASN A 20 -9.27 23.63 1.93
C ASN A 20 -7.99 23.57 1.08
N ILE A 21 -6.84 23.30 1.70
CA ILE A 21 -5.56 23.21 0.99
C ILE A 21 -5.30 21.74 0.66
N VAL A 22 -5.64 21.41 -0.58
CA VAL A 22 -5.34 20.18 -1.32
C VAL A 22 -6.25 18.97 -1.05
N THR A 23 -7.53 19.09 -1.44
CA THR A 23 -8.08 18.04 -2.31
C THR A 23 -8.12 18.62 -3.71
N ALA A 24 -7.00 18.54 -4.44
CA ALA A 24 -7.08 18.61 -5.89
C ALA A 24 -8.15 17.59 -6.29
N GLU A 25 -9.20 18.02 -7.00
CA GLU A 25 -10.29 17.14 -7.41
C GLU A 25 -9.70 15.91 -8.12
N CYS A 26 -9.69 14.77 -7.42
CA CYS A 26 -9.12 13.55 -7.97
C CYS A 26 -9.97 13.13 -9.17
N ASN A 27 -9.41 13.24 -10.38
CA ASN A 27 -10.05 12.76 -11.60
C ASN A 27 -9.88 11.24 -11.74
N GLY A 28 -10.41 10.50 -10.77
CA GLY A 28 -10.25 9.07 -10.64
C GLY A 28 -10.78 8.52 -9.33
N CYS A 29 -10.03 7.61 -8.72
CA CYS A 29 -10.43 6.89 -7.52
C CYS A 29 -9.51 7.25 -6.36
N TYR A 30 -10.10 7.57 -5.20
CA TYR A 30 -9.35 7.69 -3.96
C TYR A 30 -9.20 6.35 -3.27
N TYR A 31 -7.98 6.04 -2.86
CA TYR A 31 -7.70 4.90 -2.00
C TYR A 31 -6.53 5.20 -1.07
N ASP A 32 -6.72 4.98 0.22
CA ASP A 32 -5.70 5.17 1.27
C ASP A 32 -4.98 6.54 1.19
N GLY A 33 -5.75 7.61 0.98
CA GLY A 33 -5.23 8.98 0.89
C GLY A 33 -4.56 9.35 -0.44
N GLN A 34 -4.50 8.43 -1.41
CA GLN A 34 -3.90 8.67 -2.73
C GLN A 34 -4.96 8.71 -3.84
N CYS A 35 -4.72 9.53 -4.87
CA CYS A 35 -5.55 9.59 -6.06
C CYS A 35 -4.98 8.68 -7.15
N PHE A 36 -5.84 7.87 -7.76
CA PHE A 36 -5.48 6.95 -8.84
C PHE A 36 -6.28 7.27 -10.09
N CYS A 37 -5.62 7.33 -11.25
CA CYS A 37 -6.27 7.84 -12.44
C CYS A 37 -7.29 6.85 -12.99
N ASN A 38 -8.35 7.38 -13.60
CA ASN A 38 -9.36 6.56 -14.25
C ASN A 38 -8.77 5.64 -15.33
N ASN A 39 -9.40 4.46 -15.46
CA ASN A 39 -9.02 3.39 -16.38
C ASN A 39 -7.62 2.83 -16.15
N GLN A 40 -7.13 2.88 -14.91
CA GLN A 40 -5.88 2.26 -14.51
C GLN A 40 -6.11 0.98 -13.71
N LYS A 41 -5.18 0.05 -13.88
CA LYS A 41 -5.08 -1.20 -13.12
C LYS A 41 -3.62 -1.44 -12.74
N GLY A 42 -3.38 -2.01 -11.56
CA GLY A 42 -2.06 -2.47 -11.13
C GLY A 42 -1.99 -2.69 -9.61
N ILE A 43 -0.77 -2.70 -9.06
CA ILE A 43 -0.55 -3.03 -7.65
C ILE A 43 -0.37 -1.78 -6.80
N TYR A 44 -1.24 -1.62 -5.79
CA TYR A 44 -1.02 -0.77 -4.63
C TYR A 44 -0.23 -1.54 -3.56
N ILE A 45 0.84 -0.95 -3.07
CA ILE A 45 1.69 -1.54 -2.01
C ILE A 45 1.39 -0.78 -0.73
N GLY A 46 0.58 -1.36 0.15
CA GLY A 46 0.24 -0.81 1.46
C GLY A 46 1.32 -1.08 2.50
N LYS A 47 0.98 -0.85 3.78
CA LYS A 47 1.90 -1.08 4.89
C LYS A 47 2.23 -2.57 5.08
N ASN A 48 1.20 -3.42 5.14
CA ASN A 48 1.30 -4.85 5.46
C ASN A 48 0.82 -5.78 4.33
N GLU A 49 0.18 -5.23 3.30
CA GLU A 49 -0.44 -5.98 2.22
C GLU A 49 -0.25 -5.27 0.89
N CYS A 50 -0.42 -6.00 -0.21
CA CYS A 50 -0.59 -5.41 -1.51
C CYS A 50 -1.98 -5.73 -2.07
N LYS A 51 -2.50 -4.83 -2.91
CA LYS A 51 -3.79 -5.03 -3.58
C LYS A 51 -3.66 -4.72 -5.06
N GLU A 52 -4.17 -5.62 -5.89
CA GLU A 52 -4.43 -5.27 -7.29
C GLU A 52 -5.73 -4.48 -7.33
N LEU A 53 -5.62 -3.22 -7.71
CA LEU A 53 -6.74 -2.30 -7.79
C LEU A 53 -7.03 -1.97 -9.25
N GLU A 54 -8.30 -1.78 -9.55
CA GLU A 54 -8.75 -1.19 -10.81
C GLU A 54 -9.61 0.04 -10.50
N CYS A 55 -9.27 1.16 -11.12
CA CYS A 55 -10.08 2.37 -11.08
C CYS A 55 -10.80 2.54 -12.42
N LYS A 56 -12.14 2.48 -12.43
CA LYS A 56 -12.94 2.64 -13.64
C LYS A 56 -14.16 3.50 -13.38
N LYS A 57 -14.26 4.62 -14.10
CA LYS A 57 -15.37 5.59 -13.96
C LYS A 57 -15.57 6.03 -12.50
N ASN A 58 -14.49 6.43 -11.84
CA ASN A 58 -14.43 6.85 -10.42
C ASN A 58 -14.87 5.76 -9.43
N LYS A 59 -14.95 4.49 -9.85
CA LYS A 59 -15.21 3.34 -8.97
C LYS A 59 -13.94 2.53 -8.82
N LEU A 60 -13.54 2.33 -7.57
CA LEU A 60 -12.43 1.47 -7.21
C LEU A 60 -12.95 0.06 -6.95
N SER A 61 -12.32 -0.93 -7.58
CA SER A 61 -12.49 -2.35 -7.27
C SER A 61 -11.16 -2.95 -6.83
N THR A 62 -11.22 -3.81 -5.81
CA THR A 62 -10.09 -4.70 -5.48
C THR A 62 -10.28 -5.98 -6.26
N ILE A 63 -9.30 -6.31 -7.10
CA ILE A 63 -9.29 -7.51 -7.93
C ILE A 63 -8.73 -8.68 -7.13
N GLU A 64 -7.58 -8.46 -6.48
CA GLU A 64 -6.87 -9.49 -5.75
C GLU A 64 -6.07 -8.86 -4.61
N THR A 65 -5.85 -9.62 -3.54
CA THR A 65 -5.05 -9.21 -2.39
C THR A 65 -3.84 -10.14 -2.27
N TYR A 66 -2.71 -9.59 -1.86
CA TYR A 66 -1.42 -10.29 -1.74
C TYR A 66 -0.80 -9.98 -0.39
N CYS A 67 0.05 -10.89 0.09
CA CYS A 67 0.90 -10.61 1.24
C CYS A 67 2.08 -9.75 0.81
N LYS A 68 2.42 -8.74 1.62
CA LYS A 68 3.65 -7.98 1.41
C LYS A 68 4.78 -8.65 2.19
N VAL A 69 5.81 -9.10 1.49
CA VAL A 69 7.02 -9.65 2.12
C VAL A 69 7.97 -8.54 2.59
N ASN A 70 8.94 -8.85 3.45
CA ASN A 70 9.87 -7.85 3.99
C ASN A 70 10.69 -7.10 2.93
N SER A 71 10.94 -7.74 1.78
CA SER A 71 11.60 -7.10 0.64
C SER A 71 10.76 -6.02 -0.05
N GLY A 72 9.48 -5.86 0.32
CA GLY A 72 8.53 -4.95 -0.30
C GLY A 72 7.79 -5.55 -1.51
N ASN A 73 8.11 -6.79 -1.89
CA ASN A 73 7.41 -7.52 -2.94
C ASN A 73 6.03 -8.02 -2.48
N CYS A 74 5.20 -8.37 -3.44
CA CYS A 74 3.84 -8.85 -3.22
C CYS A 74 3.75 -10.32 -3.63
N LEU A 75 3.24 -11.16 -2.73
CA LEU A 75 3.21 -12.61 -2.86
C LEU A 75 1.76 -13.10 -2.92
N SER A 76 1.43 -13.86 -3.95
CA SER A 76 0.09 -14.43 -4.15
C SER A 76 -0.13 -15.61 -3.20
N ALA A 77 -1.40 -15.95 -2.95
CA ALA A 77 -1.74 -17.09 -2.11
C ALA A 77 -1.01 -18.37 -2.57
N GLY A 78 -0.35 -19.05 -1.64
CA GLY A 78 0.42 -20.28 -1.92
C GLY A 78 1.79 -20.06 -2.56
N GLU A 79 2.15 -18.84 -2.98
CA GLU A 79 3.51 -18.54 -3.41
C GLU A 79 4.47 -18.45 -2.22
N THR A 80 5.76 -18.70 -2.47
CA THR A 80 6.82 -18.64 -1.47
C THR A 80 7.98 -17.76 -1.92
N TRP A 81 8.49 -16.96 -1.00
CA TRP A 81 9.62 -16.07 -1.19
C TRP A 81 10.74 -16.45 -0.23
N MET A 82 11.99 -16.50 -0.72
CA MET A 82 13.14 -16.67 0.16
C MET A 82 13.68 -15.29 0.51
N GLY A 83 13.76 -15.00 1.80
CA GLY A 83 14.24 -13.75 2.34
C GLY A 83 15.23 -13.95 3.47
N ALA A 84 15.66 -12.83 4.05
CA ALA A 84 16.47 -12.80 5.26
C ALA A 84 15.76 -11.93 6.30
N VAL A 85 15.57 -12.47 7.50
CA VAL A 85 14.99 -11.76 8.65
C VAL A 85 15.95 -11.96 9.82
N ASN A 86 16.42 -10.87 10.42
CA ASN A 86 17.36 -10.90 11.54
C ASN A 86 18.59 -11.80 11.29
N ASN A 87 19.18 -11.72 10.09
CA ASN A 87 20.31 -12.55 9.63
C ASN A 87 20.03 -14.06 9.51
N LEU A 88 18.77 -14.49 9.62
CA LEU A 88 18.35 -15.87 9.35
C LEU A 88 17.69 -15.96 7.98
N CYS A 89 17.99 -17.03 7.25
CA CYS A 89 17.24 -17.33 6.04
C CYS A 89 15.88 -17.90 6.38
N VAL A 90 14.87 -17.30 5.75
CA VAL A 90 13.50 -17.69 5.95
C VAL A 90 12.82 -17.86 4.61
N THR A 91 11.90 -18.81 4.56
CA THR A 91 10.92 -18.91 3.50
C THR A 91 9.65 -18.22 4.00
N GLU A 92 9.36 -17.07 3.43
CA GLU A 92 8.11 -16.36 3.59
C GLU A 92 7.06 -16.98 2.66
N TYR A 93 5.83 -17.13 3.13
CA TYR A 93 4.73 -17.65 2.33
C TYR A 93 3.48 -16.81 2.57
N CYS A 94 2.62 -16.74 1.56
CA CYS A 94 1.36 -16.01 1.68
C CYS A 94 0.19 -16.98 1.86
N ASP A 95 -0.58 -16.74 2.90
CA ASP A 95 -1.87 -17.39 3.11
C ASP A 95 -2.97 -16.32 3.15
N ILE A 96 -4.11 -16.58 2.52
CA ILE A 96 -5.25 -15.65 2.52
C ILE A 96 -6.40 -16.35 3.22
N GLN A 97 -6.63 -15.98 4.47
CA GLN A 97 -7.71 -16.52 5.29
C GLN A 97 -8.78 -15.45 5.49
N ASN A 98 -10.05 -15.76 5.21
CA ASN A 98 -11.16 -14.82 5.36
C ASN A 98 -10.92 -13.45 4.67
N ASN A 99 -10.34 -13.47 3.48
CA ASN A 99 -9.97 -12.27 2.71
C ASN A 99 -8.94 -11.36 3.41
N GLN A 100 -8.19 -11.89 4.38
CA GLN A 100 -7.08 -11.22 5.05
C GLN A 100 -5.76 -11.88 4.64
N PRO A 101 -4.80 -11.13 4.08
CA PRO A 101 -3.48 -11.66 3.75
C PRO A 101 -2.65 -11.83 5.03
N ILE A 102 -2.17 -13.05 5.26
CA ILE A 102 -1.33 -13.43 6.38
C ILE A 102 0.03 -13.86 5.83
N LEU A 103 1.07 -13.09 6.18
CA LEU A 103 2.43 -13.45 5.87
C LEU A 103 2.96 -14.46 6.90
N GLY A 104 3.16 -15.70 6.47
CA GLY A 104 3.81 -16.73 7.27
C GLY A 104 5.32 -16.75 7.05
N ILE A 105 6.07 -17.16 8.07
CA ILE A 105 7.54 -17.27 8.03
C ILE A 105 7.93 -18.67 8.49
N ARG A 106 8.71 -19.37 7.67
CA ARG A 106 9.35 -20.63 8.03
C ARG A 106 10.86 -20.45 8.07
N SER A 107 11.48 -20.65 9.23
CA SER A 107 12.93 -20.61 9.35
C SER A 107 13.54 -21.82 8.63
N GLU A 108 14.54 -21.58 7.79
CA GLU A 108 15.35 -22.63 7.18
C GLU A 108 16.79 -22.49 7.64
N GLN A 109 17.47 -23.62 7.85
CA GLN A 109 18.87 -23.62 8.32
C GLN A 109 19.88 -23.35 7.19
N VAL A 110 19.47 -23.40 5.92
CA VAL A 110 20.40 -23.31 4.78
C VAL A 110 20.00 -22.20 3.81
N CYS A 111 20.81 -21.15 3.76
CA CYS A 111 20.73 -20.09 2.75
C CYS A 111 21.41 -20.55 1.45
N ASN A 112 20.68 -20.67 0.33
CA ASN A 112 21.31 -20.75 -0.99
C ASN A 112 21.24 -19.37 -1.70
N PRO A 113 22.32 -18.57 -1.68
CA PRO A 113 22.31 -17.19 -2.18
C PRO A 113 21.98 -17.09 -3.68
N THR A 114 22.28 -18.13 -4.46
CA THR A 114 22.01 -18.19 -5.91
C THR A 114 20.51 -18.28 -6.19
N ILE A 115 19.76 -19.02 -5.36
CA ILE A 115 18.30 -19.14 -5.48
C ILE A 115 17.62 -17.81 -5.13
N ILE A 116 18.12 -17.12 -4.10
CA ILE A 116 17.62 -15.80 -3.67
C ILE A 116 17.75 -14.77 -4.80
N ALA A 117 18.93 -14.70 -5.44
CA ALA A 117 19.18 -13.76 -6.55
C ALA A 117 18.30 -14.01 -7.79
N LEU A 118 17.99 -15.27 -8.11
CA LEU A 118 17.13 -15.62 -9.24
C LEU A 118 15.66 -15.27 -9.01
N LYS A 119 15.13 -15.48 -7.79
CA LYS A 119 13.75 -15.10 -7.44
C LYS A 119 13.54 -13.58 -7.46
N LEU A 120 14.54 -12.81 -7.01
CA LEU A 120 14.54 -11.33 -7.05
C LEU A 120 14.27 -10.74 -8.44
N ARG A 121 14.65 -11.41 -9.53
CA ARG A 121 14.49 -10.90 -10.90
C ARG A 121 13.10 -11.11 -11.52
N ARG A 122 12.25 -12.00 -10.98
CA ARG A 122 11.00 -12.42 -11.66
C ARG A 122 9.76 -11.58 -11.33
N PHE A 123 9.80 -10.73 -10.33
CA PHE A 123 8.62 -9.95 -9.92
C PHE A 123 8.72 -8.49 -10.41
N THR A 124 8.22 -8.25 -11.62
CA THR A 124 7.98 -6.90 -12.15
C THR A 124 6.49 -6.72 -12.44
N ARG A 125 5.66 -6.76 -11.39
CA ARG A 125 4.29 -6.24 -11.52
C ARG A 125 4.33 -4.72 -11.48
N LYS A 126 3.66 -4.06 -12.44
CA LYS A 126 3.64 -2.60 -12.55
C LYS A 126 2.89 -2.01 -11.34
N LYS A 127 3.56 -1.11 -10.63
CA LYS A 127 2.96 -0.32 -9.54
C LYS A 127 1.83 0.55 -10.09
N LEU A 128 0.77 0.77 -9.30
CA LEU A 128 -0.24 1.77 -9.66
C LEU A 128 0.41 3.14 -9.77
N VAL A 129 -0.02 3.92 -10.76
CA VAL A 129 0.44 5.28 -10.96
C VAL A 129 -0.53 6.21 -10.24
N THR A 130 0.00 7.10 -9.41
CA THR A 130 -0.79 8.16 -8.78
C THR A 130 -1.02 9.29 -9.78
N CYS A 131 -2.20 9.92 -9.71
CA CYS A 131 -2.33 11.31 -10.11
C CYS A 131 -1.93 12.18 -8.90
#